data_AF-A0A7V3UN81-F1
#
_entry.id   AF-A0A7V3UN81-F1
#
_cell.length_a   1.000
_cell.length_b   1.000
_cell.length_c   1.000
_cell.angle_alpha   90.00
_cell.angle_beta   90.00
_cell.angle_gamma   90.00
#
_symmetry.space_group_name_H-M   'P 1'
#
loop_
_entity.id
_entity.type
_entity.pdbx_description
1 polymer ?
#
loop_
_entity_poly.entity_id
_entity_poly.type
_entity_poly.pdbx_seq_one_letter_code
_entity_poly.pdbx_strand_id
1 'polypeptide(L)'
;MILFRNSRLIVFLGLGLIIATLSPGGAKAEIEKVLLSEAIAKKWVTAQLTGINEAPQVGRFAGESIMLRVRNLSQKPLELIIPQGTVLRTEVRGVTDMVVNRVVGIPRGLREVVPAARIVLEDPDPKEYIFEAYSLDFNQDPPTFSDPFTVDDHVHPDIQKLLETLAQLPVEKRSRQAVQVAIWKLTNPESEPNFQTRMQEFPITQEDLTNAQFILAKAGVENARVTDYQKQVTLEGAIFCLLPLSEKELAMEPGPCPGGEHFHMLKTHDGKVITLRTSKEMTEQIAKLSPVEKAHALVIGKSVGRLIMDPEAVKGAEGP
;
A
#
# COMPACT_ATOMS: atom_id res chain seq x y z
N MET A 1 72.10 57.31 -29.66
CA MET A 1 72.79 56.01 -29.77
C MET A 1 71.77 54.92 -29.43
N ILE A 2 71.39 54.13 -30.46
CA ILE A 2 70.75 52.79 -30.43
C ILE A 2 69.30 52.74 -29.86
N LEU A 3 68.21 52.69 -30.64
CA LEU A 3 67.63 51.65 -31.55
C LEU A 3 67.08 50.37 -30.87
N PHE A 4 66.06 49.78 -31.53
CA PHE A 4 65.22 48.60 -31.24
C PHE A 4 63.87 48.94 -30.55
N ARG A 5 62.72 49.06 -31.23
CA ARG A 5 62.10 48.27 -32.32
C ARG A 5 61.81 46.84 -31.89
N ASN A 6 60.58 46.57 -31.44
CA ASN A 6 59.97 45.24 -31.42
C ASN A 6 58.46 45.36 -31.68
N SER A 7 58.12 45.35 -32.96
CA SER A 7 56.77 45.17 -33.48
C SER A 7 56.40 43.69 -33.36
N ARG A 8 55.49 43.34 -32.45
CA ARG A 8 54.83 42.03 -32.45
C ARG A 8 53.54 42.14 -33.26
N LEU A 9 53.62 41.64 -34.48
CA LEU A 9 52.50 41.39 -35.38
C LEU A 9 51.70 40.21 -34.80
N ILE A 10 50.53 40.48 -34.22
CA ILE A 10 49.59 39.44 -33.78
C ILE A 10 48.73 39.07 -34.98
N VAL A 11 49.01 37.90 -35.57
CA VAL A 11 48.19 37.29 -36.61
C VAL A 11 46.98 36.66 -35.92
N PHE A 12 45.83 37.33 -35.99
CA PHE A 12 44.54 36.72 -35.68
C PHE A 12 44.20 35.75 -36.80
N LEU A 13 44.54 34.47 -36.62
CA LEU A 13 43.98 33.38 -37.39
C LEU A 13 42.49 33.32 -37.05
N GLY A 14 41.68 33.89 -37.93
CA GLY A 14 40.22 33.82 -37.89
C GLY A 14 39.78 32.37 -38.04
N LEU A 15 39.63 31.69 -36.91
CA LEU A 15 38.84 30.48 -36.84
C LEU A 15 37.38 30.93 -36.99
N GLY A 16 36.89 30.91 -38.22
CA GLY A 16 35.49 31.10 -38.54
C GLY A 16 34.68 30.00 -37.85
N LEU A 17 34.23 30.28 -36.63
CA LEU A 17 33.26 29.46 -35.93
C LEU A 17 31.95 29.59 -36.72
N ILE A 18 31.73 28.64 -37.63
CA ILE A 18 30.42 28.43 -38.24
C ILE A 18 29.50 28.00 -37.09
N ILE A 19 28.84 28.98 -36.46
CA ILE A 19 27.66 28.73 -35.64
C ILE A 19 26.60 28.28 -36.63
N ALA A 20 26.56 26.98 -36.89
CA ALA A 20 25.40 26.37 -37.52
C ALA A 20 24.22 26.68 -36.59
N THR A 21 23.43 27.69 -36.97
CA THR A 21 22.10 27.91 -36.44
C THR A 21 21.26 26.73 -36.89
N LEU A 22 21.41 25.60 -36.18
CA LEU A 22 20.45 24.52 -36.16
C LEU A 22 19.14 25.17 -35.71
N SER A 23 18.34 25.54 -36.70
CA SER A 23 16.95 25.88 -36.50
C SER A 23 16.36 24.71 -35.73
N PRO A 24 15.93 24.90 -34.47
CA PRO A 24 15.34 23.82 -33.71
C PRO A 24 13.94 23.63 -34.31
N GLY A 25 13.89 22.87 -35.41
CA GLY A 25 12.69 22.14 -35.77
C GLY A 25 12.42 21.21 -34.60
N GLY A 26 11.72 21.76 -33.60
CA GLY A 26 11.47 21.14 -32.31
C GLY A 26 10.65 19.90 -32.54
N ALA A 27 11.33 18.78 -32.77
CA ALA A 27 10.75 17.48 -32.57
C ALA A 27 10.22 17.50 -31.14
N LYS A 28 8.89 17.55 -31.01
CA LYS A 28 8.22 17.44 -29.72
C LYS A 28 8.78 16.17 -29.09
N ALA A 29 9.52 16.31 -28.00
CA ALA A 29 10.07 15.17 -27.30
C ALA A 29 8.93 14.20 -27.01
N GLU A 30 9.07 12.97 -27.47
CA GLU A 30 8.06 11.94 -27.27
C GLU A 30 7.89 11.71 -25.77
N ILE A 31 6.65 11.87 -25.27
CA ILE A 31 6.34 11.67 -23.86
C ILE A 31 6.24 10.18 -23.62
N GLU A 32 7.12 9.66 -22.77
CA GLU A 32 7.16 8.24 -22.42
C GLU A 32 6.14 7.95 -21.31
N LYS A 33 5.23 6.99 -21.55
CA LYS A 33 4.19 6.59 -20.60
C LYS A 33 4.70 5.43 -19.75
N VAL A 34 4.60 5.56 -18.42
CA VAL A 34 5.15 4.56 -17.49
C VAL A 34 4.33 4.52 -16.20
N LEU A 35 4.22 3.34 -15.57
CA LEU A 35 3.58 3.20 -14.26
C LEU A 35 4.41 3.95 -13.20
N LEU A 36 3.76 4.55 -12.20
CA LEU A 36 4.45 5.22 -11.10
C LEU A 36 5.41 4.28 -10.37
N SER A 37 4.97 3.06 -10.05
CA SER A 37 5.77 2.02 -9.39
C SER A 37 7.03 1.67 -10.20
N GLU A 38 6.86 1.47 -11.51
CA GLU A 38 7.96 1.17 -12.44
C GLU A 38 8.94 2.35 -12.55
N ALA A 39 8.45 3.58 -12.64
CA ALA A 39 9.29 4.78 -12.70
C ALA A 39 10.12 4.97 -11.42
N ILE A 40 9.54 4.67 -10.25
CA ILE A 40 10.25 4.68 -8.96
C ILE A 40 11.33 3.58 -8.95
N ALA A 41 10.97 2.35 -9.33
CA ALA A 41 11.90 1.22 -9.35
C ALA A 41 13.10 1.46 -10.28
N LYS A 42 12.85 2.06 -11.45
CA LYS A 42 13.89 2.46 -12.42
C LYS A 42 14.68 3.71 -12.01
N LYS A 43 14.33 4.36 -10.89
CA LYS A 43 14.87 5.65 -10.42
C LYS A 43 14.75 6.76 -11.48
N TRP A 44 13.72 6.68 -12.31
CA TRP A 44 13.39 7.72 -13.29
C TRP A 44 12.67 8.89 -12.64
N VAL A 45 12.10 8.68 -11.45
CA VAL A 45 11.50 9.73 -10.63
C VAL A 45 11.90 9.56 -9.17
N THR A 46 11.85 10.66 -8.41
CA THR A 46 11.68 10.60 -6.95
C THR A 46 10.23 10.94 -6.63
N ALA A 47 9.56 10.10 -5.85
CA ALA A 47 8.16 10.28 -5.47
C ALA A 47 8.05 10.25 -3.93
N GLN A 48 7.26 11.16 -3.39
CA GLN A 48 6.86 11.19 -2.00
C GLN A 48 5.34 11.22 -1.95
N LEU A 49 4.74 10.25 -1.25
CA LEU A 49 3.31 10.13 -1.06
C LEU A 49 2.99 10.36 0.42
N THR A 50 2.12 11.30 0.72
CA THR A 50 1.72 11.63 2.10
C THR A 50 0.22 11.90 2.21
N GLY A 51 -0.34 11.75 3.41
CA GLY A 51 -1.69 12.24 3.70
C GLY A 51 -1.80 13.76 3.54
N ILE A 52 -3.04 14.28 3.54
CA ILE A 52 -3.34 15.72 3.47
C ILE A 52 -4.13 16.21 4.70
N ASN A 53 -4.45 15.31 5.62
CA ASN A 53 -5.19 15.70 6.81
C ASN A 53 -4.29 16.60 7.69
N GLU A 54 -4.82 17.75 8.09
CA GLU A 54 -4.23 18.74 9.01
C GLU A 54 -3.28 19.83 8.48
N ALA A 55 -3.23 20.14 7.19
CA ALA A 55 -2.65 21.42 6.79
C ALA A 55 -3.67 22.57 7.03
N PRO A 56 -3.41 23.58 7.90
CA PRO A 56 -4.24 24.81 7.95
C PRO A 56 -4.24 25.55 6.60
N GLN A 57 -3.29 25.17 5.75
CA GLN A 57 -3.03 25.67 4.42
C GLN A 57 -3.70 24.86 3.31
N VAL A 58 -4.37 23.73 3.56
CA VAL A 58 -5.05 22.96 2.52
C VAL A 58 -6.44 22.66 3.05
N GLY A 59 -7.35 23.62 2.89
CA GLY A 59 -8.62 23.67 3.61
C GLY A 59 -9.37 22.33 3.56
N ARG A 60 -9.89 21.89 4.72
CA ARG A 60 -10.63 20.62 4.98
C ARG A 60 -11.12 19.93 3.70
N PHE A 61 -10.25 19.19 3.02
CA PHE A 61 -10.67 18.15 2.09
C PHE A 61 -11.14 17.01 2.98
N ALA A 62 -12.36 17.14 3.50
CA ALA A 62 -13.04 16.04 4.18
C ALA A 62 -13.16 14.91 3.17
N GLY A 63 -12.29 13.91 3.32
CA GLY A 63 -12.06 12.84 2.36
C GLY A 63 -10.58 12.75 2.02
N GLU A 64 -9.83 12.06 2.88
CA GLU A 64 -8.89 10.99 2.49
C GLU A 64 -8.17 11.18 1.16
N SER A 65 -7.48 12.31 1.04
CA SER A 65 -6.71 12.64 -0.15
C SER A 65 -5.24 12.38 0.13
N ILE A 66 -4.54 11.85 -0.87
CA ILE A 66 -3.08 11.65 -0.82
C ILE A 66 -2.42 12.66 -1.74
N MET A 67 -1.34 13.27 -1.28
CA MET A 67 -0.50 14.16 -2.07
C MET A 67 0.69 13.37 -2.61
N LEU A 68 0.86 13.39 -3.92
CA LEU A 68 2.10 12.98 -4.58
C LEU A 68 2.94 14.21 -4.85
N ARG A 69 4.15 14.27 -4.28
CA ARG A 69 5.22 15.16 -4.74
C ARG A 69 6.22 14.35 -5.54
N VAL A 70 6.37 14.67 -6.82
CA VAL A 70 7.19 13.89 -7.75
C VAL A 70 8.13 14.76 -8.57
N ARG A 71 9.33 14.25 -8.85
CA ARG A 71 10.35 14.94 -9.66
C ARG A 71 10.83 14.00 -10.77
N ASN A 72 10.92 14.50 -11.99
CA ASN A 72 11.51 13.74 -13.10
C ASN A 72 13.04 13.76 -13.02
N LEU A 73 13.65 12.59 -13.03
CA LEU A 73 15.10 12.38 -13.08
C LEU A 73 15.56 11.77 -14.41
N SER A 74 14.62 11.42 -15.29
CA SER A 74 14.93 10.90 -16.62
C SER A 74 15.32 12.02 -17.60
N GLN A 75 15.90 11.64 -18.73
CA GLN A 75 16.28 12.57 -19.80
C GLN A 75 15.11 12.93 -20.73
N LYS A 76 13.92 12.35 -20.52
CA LYS A 76 12.75 12.53 -21.37
C LYS A 76 11.54 12.99 -20.55
N PRO A 77 10.57 13.67 -21.18
CA PRO A 77 9.28 13.89 -20.55
C PRO A 77 8.59 12.56 -20.23
N LEU A 78 7.99 12.47 -19.03
CA LEU A 78 7.24 11.30 -18.59
C LEU A 78 5.75 11.63 -18.39
N GLU A 79 4.86 10.73 -18.79
CA GLU A 79 3.47 10.69 -18.32
C GLU A 79 3.34 9.50 -17.36
N LEU A 80 3.18 9.80 -16.06
CA LEU A 80 3.06 8.78 -15.03
C LEU A 80 1.62 8.27 -14.98
N ILE A 81 1.48 6.94 -15.03
CA ILE A 81 0.21 6.23 -14.92
C ILE A 81 0.09 5.70 -13.49
N ILE A 82 -1.05 5.99 -12.86
CA ILE A 82 -1.45 5.41 -11.58
C ILE A 82 -2.78 4.72 -11.82
N PRO A 83 -2.79 3.38 -11.94
CA PRO A 83 -4.02 2.63 -12.14
C PRO A 83 -5.04 2.94 -11.03
N GLN A 84 -6.32 3.00 -11.40
CA GLN A 84 -7.39 2.92 -10.41
C GLN A 84 -7.24 1.60 -9.65
N GLY A 85 -7.35 1.66 -8.32
CA GLY A 85 -7.10 0.53 -7.44
C GLY A 85 -5.67 0.48 -6.88
N THR A 86 -4.73 1.31 -7.33
CA THR A 86 -3.37 1.34 -6.74
C THR A 86 -3.46 1.47 -5.22
N VAL A 87 -2.87 0.53 -4.49
CA VAL A 87 -2.85 0.54 -3.03
C VAL A 87 -1.64 1.35 -2.58
N LEU A 88 -1.84 2.17 -1.55
CA LEU A 88 -0.82 2.95 -0.90
C LEU A 88 -0.65 2.38 0.50
N ARG A 89 0.51 1.77 0.74
CA ARG A 89 0.84 1.11 1.99
C ARG A 89 1.59 2.06 2.90
N THR A 90 1.19 2.12 4.17
CA THR A 90 1.94 2.86 5.19
C THR A 90 2.56 1.91 6.20
N GLU A 91 3.78 2.23 6.64
CA GLU A 91 4.43 1.53 7.75
C GLU A 91 4.14 2.22 9.09
N VAL A 92 3.42 3.35 9.08
CA VAL A 92 3.06 4.08 10.29
C VAL A 92 1.99 3.29 11.05
N ARG A 93 2.36 2.81 12.23
CA ARG A 93 1.47 2.02 13.07
C ARG A 93 0.20 2.80 13.42
N GLY A 94 -0.95 2.20 13.12
CA GLY A 94 -2.25 2.76 13.44
C GLY A 94 -2.84 3.64 12.35
N VAL A 95 -2.09 3.93 11.28
CA VAL A 95 -2.58 4.67 10.10
C VAL A 95 -3.06 3.68 9.05
N THR A 96 -4.19 3.98 8.43
CA THR A 96 -4.79 3.15 7.38
C THR A 96 -3.99 3.18 6.08
N ASP A 97 -3.87 2.00 5.46
CA ASP A 97 -3.56 1.90 4.03
C ASP A 97 -4.68 2.55 3.21
N MET A 98 -4.34 3.03 2.01
CA MET A 98 -5.28 3.71 1.13
C MET A 98 -5.40 2.98 -0.21
N VAL A 99 -6.52 3.14 -0.89
CA VAL A 99 -6.69 2.74 -2.29
C VAL A 99 -6.99 3.96 -3.16
N VAL A 100 -6.23 4.14 -4.23
CA VAL A 100 -6.38 5.27 -5.15
C VAL A 100 -7.55 5.02 -6.10
N ASN A 101 -8.45 5.99 -6.19
CA ASN A 101 -9.50 6.00 -7.19
C ASN A 101 -9.05 6.73 -8.47
N ARG A 102 -8.54 7.96 -8.32
CA ARG A 102 -8.12 8.80 -9.46
C ARG A 102 -7.23 9.97 -9.04
N VAL A 103 -6.59 10.58 -10.03
CA VAL A 103 -6.00 11.91 -9.92
C VAL A 103 -7.10 12.97 -9.90
N VAL A 104 -7.08 13.83 -8.89
CA VAL A 104 -8.00 14.98 -8.78
C VAL A 104 -7.43 16.17 -9.53
N GLY A 105 -6.17 16.50 -9.25
CA GLY A 105 -5.55 17.68 -9.85
C GLY A 105 -4.25 18.12 -9.21
N ILE A 106 -3.87 19.36 -9.52
CA ILE A 106 -2.67 20.02 -9.02
C ILE A 106 -3.09 21.04 -7.96
N PRO A 107 -2.52 21.02 -6.74
CA PRO A 107 -2.84 22.02 -5.74
C PRO A 107 -2.38 23.42 -6.19
N ARG A 108 -3.22 24.43 -6.00
CA ARG A 108 -2.94 25.85 -6.24
C ARG A 108 -3.31 26.65 -4.99
N GLY A 109 -2.30 27.18 -4.31
CA GLY A 109 -2.53 27.90 -3.06
C GLY A 109 -3.24 27.02 -2.02
N LEU A 110 -4.07 27.63 -1.18
CA LEU A 110 -4.49 26.98 0.05
C LEU A 110 -5.77 26.12 -0.04
N ARG A 111 -6.57 26.29 -1.08
CA ARG A 111 -7.90 25.63 -1.15
C ARG A 111 -8.33 25.29 -2.57
N GLU A 112 -7.48 25.60 -3.55
CA GLU A 112 -7.80 25.40 -4.95
C GLU A 112 -7.03 24.19 -5.48
N VAL A 113 -7.74 23.35 -6.23
CA VAL A 113 -7.14 22.27 -6.97
C VAL A 113 -7.53 22.49 -8.42
N VAL A 114 -6.52 22.65 -9.28
CA VAL A 114 -6.75 22.72 -10.73
C VAL A 114 -6.90 21.30 -11.22
N PRO A 115 -8.05 20.93 -11.81
CA PRO A 115 -8.29 19.55 -12.26
C PRO A 115 -7.21 19.09 -13.22
N ALA A 116 -6.70 17.88 -13.01
CA ALA A 116 -5.72 17.25 -13.90
C ALA A 116 -6.08 15.78 -14.08
N ALA A 117 -6.24 15.37 -15.33
CA ALA A 117 -6.51 13.97 -15.68
C ALA A 117 -5.22 13.12 -15.79
N ARG A 118 -4.05 13.78 -15.85
CA ARG A 118 -2.76 13.15 -16.15
C ARG A 118 -1.64 13.78 -15.34
N ILE A 119 -0.64 12.97 -15.00
CA ILE A 119 0.58 13.39 -14.31
C ILE A 119 1.67 13.49 -15.37
N VAL A 120 2.05 14.70 -15.76
CA VAL A 120 3.01 14.94 -16.85
C VAL A 120 4.21 15.73 -16.33
N LEU A 121 5.40 15.13 -16.45
CA LEU A 121 6.65 15.67 -15.96
C LEU A 121 7.58 15.99 -17.14
N GLU A 122 7.44 17.21 -17.67
CA GLU A 122 8.21 17.71 -18.82
C GLU A 122 9.61 18.22 -18.44
N ASP A 123 9.78 18.59 -17.18
CA ASP A 123 10.94 19.27 -16.63
C ASP A 123 11.38 18.58 -15.32
N PRO A 124 12.61 18.84 -14.84
CA PRO A 124 13.11 18.23 -13.62
C PRO A 124 12.63 18.93 -12.36
N ASP A 125 11.70 19.89 -12.43
CA ASP A 125 11.19 20.56 -11.23
C ASP A 125 10.16 19.67 -10.52
N PRO A 126 10.13 19.66 -9.17
CA PRO A 126 9.13 18.91 -8.44
C PRO A 126 7.71 19.42 -8.74
N LYS A 127 6.78 18.50 -9.01
CA LYS A 127 5.36 18.76 -9.21
C LYS A 127 4.55 18.04 -8.15
N GLU A 128 3.41 18.65 -7.80
CA GLU A 128 2.49 18.11 -6.80
C GLU A 128 1.15 17.74 -7.45
N TYR A 129 0.59 16.63 -7.00
CA TYR A 129 -0.69 16.11 -7.46
C TYR A 129 -1.49 15.60 -6.26
N ILE A 130 -2.80 15.78 -6.32
CA ILE A 130 -3.74 15.28 -5.32
C ILE A 130 -4.48 14.08 -5.89
N PHE A 131 -4.56 13.00 -5.12
CA PHE A 131 -5.35 11.82 -5.43
C PHE A 131 -6.59 11.76 -4.56
N GLU A 132 -7.67 11.31 -5.17
CA GLU A 132 -8.83 10.83 -4.45
C GLU A 132 -8.52 9.39 -4.08
N ALA A 133 -8.42 9.13 -2.78
CA ALA A 133 -8.16 7.82 -2.23
C ALA A 133 -9.17 7.52 -1.12
N TYR A 134 -9.20 6.25 -0.70
CA TYR A 134 -10.13 5.76 0.31
C TYR A 134 -9.40 4.81 1.25
N SER A 135 -9.74 4.87 2.53
CA SER A 135 -9.12 4.10 3.60
C SER A 135 -9.58 2.67 3.51
N LEU A 136 -8.64 1.76 3.68
CA LEU A 136 -8.91 0.34 3.63
C LEU A 136 -9.28 -0.24 4.99
N ASP A 137 -8.91 0.40 6.09
CA ASP A 137 -9.23 -0.08 7.43
C ASP A 137 -9.98 0.99 8.24
N PHE A 138 -11.27 0.73 8.49
CA PHE A 138 -12.13 1.56 9.32
C PHE A 138 -11.60 1.74 10.76
N ASN A 139 -10.85 0.76 11.25
CA ASN A 139 -10.37 0.78 12.62
C ASN A 139 -9.09 1.60 12.82
N GLN A 140 -8.47 2.04 11.73
CA GLN A 140 -7.21 2.79 11.76
C GLN A 140 -7.47 4.29 11.57
N ASP A 141 -6.51 5.10 11.96
CA ASP A 141 -6.57 6.55 11.86
C ASP A 141 -6.34 6.99 10.40
N PRO A 142 -7.03 8.05 9.96
CA PRO A 142 -6.79 8.62 8.64
C PRO A 142 -5.39 9.24 8.56
N PRO A 143 -4.73 9.24 7.39
CA PRO A 143 -3.36 9.72 7.28
C PRO A 143 -3.23 11.24 7.38
N THR A 144 -2.17 11.67 8.06
CA THR A 144 -1.70 13.05 8.19
C THR A 144 -0.63 13.40 7.16
N PHE A 145 -0.23 14.67 7.09
CA PHE A 145 0.82 15.14 6.18
C PHE A 145 2.21 14.53 6.44
N SER A 146 2.44 13.96 7.62
CA SER A 146 3.70 13.32 7.96
C SER A 146 3.74 11.83 7.65
N ASP A 147 2.60 11.21 7.31
CA ASP A 147 2.53 9.76 7.13
C ASP A 147 2.96 9.37 5.72
N PRO A 148 4.13 8.73 5.56
CA PRO A 148 4.60 8.31 4.25
C PRO A 148 3.84 7.08 3.75
N PHE A 149 3.73 7.01 2.43
CA PHE A 149 3.18 5.85 1.73
C PHE A 149 4.15 5.30 0.68
N THR A 150 4.05 4.01 0.44
CA THR A 150 4.67 3.30 -0.67
C THR A 150 3.60 2.78 -1.62
N VAL A 151 3.96 2.58 -2.89
CA VAL A 151 3.04 2.11 -3.93
C VAL A 151 3.02 0.58 -3.96
N ASP A 152 1.83 0.00 -3.91
CA ASP A 152 1.56 -1.42 -4.11
C ASP A 152 0.50 -1.59 -5.20
N ASP A 153 0.87 -2.23 -6.31
CA ASP A 153 -0.01 -2.41 -7.47
C ASP A 153 -1.02 -3.57 -7.28
N HIS A 154 -1.02 -4.23 -6.12
CA HIS A 154 -1.93 -5.33 -5.81
C HIS A 154 -3.14 -4.85 -5.03
N VAL A 155 -4.29 -4.84 -5.69
CA VAL A 155 -5.58 -4.52 -5.09
C VAL A 155 -6.47 -5.74 -4.97
N HIS A 156 -7.36 -5.78 -3.97
CA HIS A 156 -8.36 -6.85 -3.90
C HIS A 156 -9.24 -6.80 -5.14
N PRO A 157 -9.52 -7.94 -5.79
CA PRO A 157 -10.42 -7.97 -6.95
C PRO A 157 -11.81 -7.36 -6.68
N ASP A 158 -12.34 -7.50 -5.46
CA ASP A 158 -13.66 -6.93 -5.13
C ASP A 158 -13.62 -5.42 -4.88
N ILE A 159 -12.52 -4.89 -4.34
CA ILE A 159 -12.30 -3.44 -4.26
C ILE A 159 -12.13 -2.88 -5.67
N GLN A 160 -11.38 -3.58 -6.54
CA GLN A 160 -11.21 -3.20 -7.94
C GLN A 160 -12.57 -3.12 -8.66
N LYS A 161 -13.41 -4.17 -8.56
CA LYS A 161 -14.77 -4.17 -9.15
C LYS A 161 -15.62 -3.02 -8.63
N LEU A 162 -15.54 -2.73 -7.33
CA LEU A 162 -16.24 -1.62 -6.72
C LEU A 162 -15.82 -0.29 -7.35
N LEU A 163 -14.51 -0.03 -7.45
CA LEU A 163 -13.97 1.20 -8.02
C LEU A 163 -14.29 1.36 -9.51
N GLU A 164 -14.21 0.28 -10.30
CA GLU A 164 -14.59 0.28 -11.72
C GLU A 164 -16.08 0.60 -11.92
N THR A 165 -16.93 0.11 -11.01
CA THR A 165 -18.37 0.39 -11.02
C THR A 165 -18.65 1.88 -10.83
N LEU A 166 -17.85 2.59 -10.03
CA LEU A 166 -18.07 4.02 -9.74
C LEU A 166 -18.12 4.88 -10.99
N ALA A 167 -17.36 4.55 -12.04
CA ALA A 167 -17.34 5.30 -13.29
C ALA A 167 -18.70 5.27 -14.02
N GLN A 168 -19.48 4.22 -13.82
CA GLN A 168 -20.76 3.95 -14.47
C GLN A 168 -21.95 4.49 -13.67
N LEU A 169 -21.73 4.88 -12.41
CA LEU A 169 -22.79 5.39 -11.54
C LEU A 169 -23.03 6.89 -11.72
N PRO A 170 -24.29 7.36 -11.56
CA PRO A 170 -24.60 8.77 -11.47
C PRO A 170 -23.82 9.46 -10.35
N VAL A 171 -23.47 10.75 -10.51
CA VAL A 171 -22.63 11.51 -9.57
C VAL A 171 -23.26 11.56 -8.16
N GLU A 172 -24.58 11.70 -8.10
CA GLU A 172 -25.37 11.73 -6.87
C GLU A 172 -25.36 10.40 -6.10
N LYS A 173 -24.99 9.29 -6.76
CA LYS A 173 -24.90 7.95 -6.13
C LYS A 173 -23.49 7.61 -5.62
N ARG A 174 -22.51 8.47 -5.85
CA ARG A 174 -21.10 8.24 -5.52
C ARG A 174 -20.50 9.39 -4.72
N SER A 175 -21.22 9.86 -3.69
CA SER A 175 -20.62 10.74 -2.69
C SER A 175 -19.38 10.05 -2.09
N ARG A 176 -18.37 10.83 -1.71
CA ARG A 176 -17.13 10.29 -1.14
C ARG A 176 -17.41 9.44 0.10
N GLN A 177 -18.33 9.88 0.94
CA GLN A 177 -18.80 9.17 2.12
C GLN A 177 -19.44 7.82 1.75
N ALA A 178 -20.32 7.77 0.74
CA ALA A 178 -20.92 6.52 0.29
C ALA A 178 -19.86 5.53 -0.23
N VAL A 179 -18.89 6.01 -1.00
CA VAL A 179 -17.79 5.17 -1.51
C VAL A 179 -16.92 4.64 -0.37
N GLN A 180 -16.55 5.50 0.59
CA GLN A 180 -15.77 5.11 1.77
C GLN A 180 -16.47 4.03 2.59
N VAL A 181 -17.77 4.21 2.87
CA VAL A 181 -18.59 3.23 3.59
C VAL A 181 -18.68 1.91 2.82
N ALA A 182 -18.82 1.95 1.50
CA ALA A 182 -18.86 0.74 0.69
C ALA A 182 -17.53 -0.02 0.78
N ILE A 183 -16.39 0.67 0.74
CA ILE A 183 -15.07 0.06 0.91
C ILE A 183 -14.93 -0.54 2.32
N TRP A 184 -15.25 0.20 3.37
CA TRP A 184 -15.20 -0.31 4.74
C TRP A 184 -16.09 -1.51 4.98
N LYS A 185 -17.27 -1.58 4.36
CA LYS A 185 -18.13 -2.78 4.44
C LYS A 185 -17.50 -4.02 3.80
N LEU A 186 -16.60 -3.86 2.83
CA LEU A 186 -15.85 -4.97 2.21
C LEU A 186 -14.64 -5.40 3.04
N THR A 187 -13.96 -4.44 3.66
CA THR A 187 -12.67 -4.66 4.33
C THR A 187 -12.80 -4.89 5.84
N ASN A 188 -13.87 -4.41 6.47
CA ASN A 188 -14.12 -4.55 7.90
C ASN A 188 -15.44 -5.30 8.15
N PRO A 189 -15.44 -6.40 8.91
CA PRO A 189 -16.67 -7.15 9.17
C PRO A 189 -17.62 -6.34 10.07
N GLU A 190 -18.93 -6.36 9.77
CA GLU A 190 -19.98 -5.72 10.58
C GLU A 190 -20.06 -6.25 12.02
N SER A 191 -19.44 -7.40 12.30
CA SER A 191 -19.30 -7.95 13.65
C SER A 191 -18.34 -7.14 14.53
N GLU A 192 -17.69 -6.12 13.99
CA GLU A 192 -16.82 -5.26 14.77
C GLU A 192 -17.65 -4.47 15.81
N PRO A 193 -17.42 -4.69 17.12
CA PRO A 193 -18.30 -4.18 18.19
C PRO A 193 -18.50 -2.66 18.16
N ASN A 194 -17.56 -1.94 17.55
CA ASN A 194 -17.52 -0.48 17.53
C ASN A 194 -17.89 0.11 16.16
N PHE A 195 -18.26 -0.70 15.16
CA PHE A 195 -18.55 -0.18 13.81
C PHE A 195 -19.62 0.91 13.84
N GLN A 196 -20.77 0.63 14.46
CA GLN A 196 -21.88 1.57 14.55
C GLN A 196 -21.52 2.82 15.37
N THR A 197 -20.74 2.67 16.43
CA THR A 197 -20.34 3.80 17.29
C THR A 197 -19.35 4.72 16.58
N ARG A 198 -18.30 4.17 15.97
CA ARG A 198 -17.32 4.96 15.22
C ARG A 198 -17.91 5.59 13.96
N MET A 199 -18.90 4.94 13.33
CA MET A 199 -19.61 5.51 12.19
C MET A 199 -20.30 6.84 12.54
N GLN A 200 -20.66 7.06 13.82
CA GLN A 200 -21.22 8.33 14.30
C GLN A 200 -20.18 9.45 14.42
N GLU A 201 -18.88 9.14 14.43
CA GLU A 201 -17.79 10.13 14.45
C GLU A 201 -17.60 10.80 13.09
N PHE A 202 -18.10 10.16 12.03
CA PHE A 202 -18.02 10.66 10.67
C PHE A 202 -19.34 11.34 10.27
N PRO A 203 -19.30 12.39 9.43
CA PRO A 203 -20.50 13.05 8.91
C PRO A 203 -21.16 12.21 7.80
N ILE A 204 -21.57 10.99 8.12
CA ILE A 204 -22.20 10.03 7.21
C ILE A 204 -23.71 10.13 7.37
N THR A 205 -24.41 10.38 6.27
CA THR A 205 -25.87 10.48 6.24
C THR A 205 -26.52 9.13 5.95
N GLN A 206 -27.83 9.02 6.20
CA GLN A 206 -28.61 7.84 5.79
C GLN A 206 -28.63 7.66 4.26
N GLU A 207 -28.52 8.76 3.50
CA GLU A 207 -28.38 8.71 2.05
C GLU A 207 -27.04 8.07 1.65
N ASP A 208 -25.94 8.41 2.32
CA ASP A 208 -24.63 7.81 2.07
C ASP A 208 -24.64 6.29 2.33
N LEU A 209 -25.28 5.85 3.42
CA LEU A 209 -25.45 4.41 3.72
C LEU A 209 -26.26 3.68 2.63
N THR A 210 -27.33 4.32 2.16
CA THR A 210 -28.20 3.77 1.09
C THR A 210 -27.44 3.70 -0.24
N ASN A 211 -26.67 4.75 -0.56
CA ASN A 211 -25.85 4.80 -1.76
C ASN A 211 -24.69 3.80 -1.68
N ALA A 212 -24.08 3.59 -0.51
CA ALA A 212 -23.04 2.58 -0.30
C ALA A 212 -23.56 1.17 -0.59
N GLN A 213 -24.75 0.82 -0.08
CA GLN A 213 -25.40 -0.46 -0.41
C GLN A 213 -25.69 -0.59 -1.91
N PHE A 214 -26.16 0.50 -2.55
CA PHE A 214 -26.38 0.51 -3.99
C PHE A 214 -25.09 0.30 -4.79
N ILE A 215 -23.97 0.91 -4.38
CA ILE A 215 -22.64 0.71 -4.98
C ILE A 215 -22.23 -0.77 -4.88
N LEU A 216 -22.32 -1.36 -3.67
CA LEU A 216 -21.97 -2.77 -3.43
C LEU A 216 -22.80 -3.72 -4.28
N ALA A 217 -24.11 -3.46 -4.39
CA ALA A 217 -25.02 -4.24 -5.21
C ALA A 217 -24.71 -4.14 -6.69
N LYS A 218 -24.37 -2.94 -7.18
CA LYS A 218 -23.98 -2.76 -8.58
C LYS A 218 -22.64 -3.40 -8.94
N ALA A 219 -21.71 -3.42 -7.99
CA ALA A 219 -20.44 -4.11 -8.15
C ALA A 219 -20.55 -5.64 -7.99
N GLY A 220 -21.69 -6.16 -7.50
CA GLY A 220 -21.90 -7.60 -7.29
C GLY A 220 -21.04 -8.18 -6.16
N VAL A 221 -20.73 -7.36 -5.14
CA VAL A 221 -19.80 -7.68 -4.04
C VAL A 221 -20.48 -7.62 -2.66
N GLU A 222 -21.80 -7.63 -2.60
CA GLU A 222 -22.61 -7.48 -1.38
C GLU A 222 -22.27 -8.49 -0.26
N ASN A 223 -21.83 -9.68 -0.66
CA ASN A 223 -21.44 -10.78 0.24
C ASN A 223 -19.94 -11.06 0.20
N ALA A 224 -19.17 -10.31 -0.59
CA ALA A 224 -17.73 -10.47 -0.67
C ALA A 224 -17.11 -9.95 0.62
N ARG A 225 -16.15 -10.70 1.16
CA ARG A 225 -15.40 -10.30 2.34
C ARG A 225 -13.92 -10.32 1.99
N VAL A 226 -13.27 -9.20 2.23
CA VAL A 226 -11.83 -9.07 2.03
C VAL A 226 -11.15 -9.31 3.36
N THR A 227 -11.03 -10.57 3.78
CA THR A 227 -10.38 -10.91 5.06
C THR A 227 -8.86 -10.93 4.98
N ASP A 228 -8.30 -10.87 3.77
CA ASP A 228 -6.88 -11.11 3.50
C ASP A 228 -6.01 -9.83 3.39
N TYR A 229 -6.61 -8.64 3.42
CA TYR A 229 -5.85 -7.39 3.31
C TYR A 229 -4.90 -7.14 4.48
N GLN A 230 -5.23 -7.67 5.66
CA GLN A 230 -4.41 -7.55 6.86
C GLN A 230 -3.26 -8.56 6.93
N LYS A 231 -3.12 -9.49 5.96
CA LYS A 231 -2.17 -10.61 6.04
C LYS A 231 -0.97 -10.56 5.09
N GLN A 232 -0.84 -9.56 4.22
CA GLN A 232 0.29 -9.52 3.26
C GLN A 232 1.54 -8.80 3.74
N VAL A 233 1.55 -8.17 4.93
CA VAL A 233 2.76 -7.53 5.49
C VAL A 233 3.42 -8.44 6.52
N THR A 234 4.00 -9.51 6.02
CA THR A 234 5.28 -10.12 6.45
C THR A 234 5.33 -11.45 5.75
N LEU A 235 6.31 -11.66 4.86
CA LEU A 235 6.84 -12.99 4.57
C LEU A 235 8.08 -12.96 3.66
N GLU A 236 9.19 -12.50 4.22
CA GLU A 236 10.41 -13.29 4.11
C GLU A 236 10.28 -14.49 5.06
N GLY A 237 9.81 -15.63 4.54
CA GLY A 237 9.92 -16.96 5.17
C GLY A 237 8.66 -17.58 5.80
N ALA A 238 7.94 -18.40 5.01
CA ALA A 238 6.83 -19.33 5.35
C ALA A 238 5.36 -18.82 5.48
N ILE A 239 4.61 -18.80 4.36
CA ILE A 239 3.14 -18.70 4.35
C ILE A 239 2.55 -20.06 4.75
N PHE A 240 1.71 -20.10 5.79
CA PHE A 240 0.77 -21.19 6.02
C PHE A 240 -0.65 -20.72 5.71
N CYS A 241 -1.24 -21.29 4.64
CA CYS A 241 -2.66 -21.11 4.33
C CYS A 241 -3.51 -21.89 5.35
N LEU A 242 -4.45 -21.21 6.01
CA LEU A 242 -5.45 -21.85 6.85
C LEU A 242 -6.71 -22.11 6.01
N LEU A 243 -6.97 -23.38 5.69
CA LEU A 243 -8.31 -23.84 5.35
C LEU A 243 -9.13 -24.00 6.64
N PRO A 244 -10.46 -23.83 6.62
CA PRO A 244 -11.30 -24.07 7.78
C PRO A 244 -11.23 -25.54 8.19
N LEU A 245 -10.58 -25.83 9.32
CA LEU A 245 -10.52 -27.19 9.89
C LEU A 245 -11.77 -27.43 10.73
N SER A 246 -12.49 -28.52 10.44
CA SER A 246 -13.60 -28.99 11.28
C SER A 246 -13.09 -29.57 12.60
N GLU A 247 -13.90 -29.49 13.68
CA GLU A 247 -13.58 -29.90 15.06
C GLU A 247 -13.07 -31.35 15.23
N LYS A 248 -13.10 -32.19 14.21
CA LYS A 248 -12.91 -33.64 14.36
C LYS A 248 -11.46 -34.13 14.40
N GLU A 249 -10.44 -33.32 14.14
CA GLU A 249 -9.09 -33.88 13.82
C GLU A 249 -7.90 -33.09 14.38
N LEU A 250 -7.92 -32.72 15.66
CA LEU A 250 -6.75 -32.18 16.37
C LEU A 250 -6.41 -33.04 17.59
N ALA A 251 -5.40 -33.89 17.45
CA ALA A 251 -4.77 -34.59 18.58
C ALA A 251 -3.46 -33.90 18.92
N MET A 252 -3.40 -33.29 20.12
CA MET A 252 -2.16 -32.77 20.71
C MET A 252 -1.62 -33.83 21.67
N GLU A 253 -0.44 -34.38 21.39
CA GLU A 253 0.25 -35.28 22.31
C GLU A 253 1.49 -34.60 22.90
N PRO A 254 1.64 -34.54 24.23
CA PRO A 254 2.87 -34.10 24.86
C PRO A 254 3.94 -35.20 24.78
N GLY A 255 5.07 -34.93 24.13
CA GLY A 255 6.23 -35.82 24.10
C GLY A 255 7.34 -35.33 25.05
N PRO A 256 7.96 -36.21 25.87
CA PRO A 256 9.11 -35.82 26.67
C PRO A 256 10.40 -35.81 25.84
N CYS A 257 11.16 -34.70 25.88
CA CYS A 257 12.53 -34.61 25.36
C CYS A 257 13.53 -34.38 26.49
N PRO A 258 14.75 -34.96 26.41
CA PRO A 258 15.81 -34.72 27.37
C PRO A 258 16.38 -33.30 27.17
N GLY A 259 16.17 -32.41 28.15
CA GLY A 259 16.66 -31.02 28.10
C GLY A 259 15.78 -29.99 28.79
N GLY A 260 14.58 -30.36 29.26
CA GLY A 260 13.67 -29.43 29.96
C GLY A 260 12.98 -28.40 29.06
N GLU A 261 13.10 -28.54 27.75
CA GLU A 261 12.40 -27.74 26.76
C GLU A 261 11.03 -28.37 26.45
N HIS A 262 9.98 -27.53 26.41
CA HIS A 262 8.61 -27.98 26.16
C HIS A 262 8.24 -27.78 24.68
N PHE A 263 7.96 -28.88 24.00
CA PHE A 263 7.53 -28.87 22.60
C PHE A 263 6.08 -29.31 22.47
N HIS A 264 5.36 -28.68 21.55
CA HIS A 264 4.04 -29.12 21.11
C HIS A 264 4.11 -29.54 19.65
N MET A 265 3.66 -30.75 19.35
CA MET A 265 3.53 -31.25 17.99
C MET A 265 2.12 -31.04 17.49
N LEU A 266 2.00 -30.49 16.28
CA LEU A 266 0.74 -30.31 15.58
C LEU A 266 0.80 -31.07 14.28
N LYS A 267 -0.17 -31.96 14.06
CA LYS A 267 -0.31 -32.66 12.79
C LYS A 267 -1.30 -31.90 11.91
N THR A 268 -0.86 -31.47 10.74
CA THR A 268 -1.71 -30.80 9.75
C THR A 268 -2.56 -31.84 8.98
N HIS A 269 -3.57 -31.36 8.26
CA HIS A 269 -4.44 -32.20 7.42
C HIS A 269 -3.68 -32.95 6.31
N ASP A 270 -2.55 -32.41 5.82
CA ASP A 270 -1.66 -33.11 4.87
C ASP A 270 -0.63 -34.02 5.56
N GLY A 271 -0.78 -34.26 6.87
CA GLY A 271 0.04 -35.18 7.64
C GLY A 271 1.41 -34.65 8.07
N LYS A 272 1.74 -33.37 7.76
CA LYS A 272 2.97 -32.73 8.24
C LYS A 272 2.89 -32.48 9.73
N VAL A 273 4.03 -32.60 10.40
CA VAL A 273 4.16 -32.30 11.82
C VAL A 273 4.90 -30.97 11.98
N ILE A 274 4.26 -30.02 12.66
CA ILE A 274 4.86 -28.75 13.06
C ILE A 274 5.22 -28.87 14.54
N THR A 275 6.50 -28.64 14.86
CA THR A 275 7.00 -28.65 16.24
C THR A 275 7.16 -27.22 16.73
N LEU A 276 6.43 -26.86 17.78
CA LEU A 276 6.50 -25.55 18.41
C LEU A 276 7.29 -25.63 19.70
N ARG A 277 8.31 -24.79 19.84
CA ARG A 277 9.07 -24.63 21.08
C ARG A 277 8.40 -23.57 21.95
N THR A 278 8.08 -23.93 23.19
CA THR A 278 7.42 -23.03 24.16
C THR A 278 8.22 -22.93 25.45
N SER A 279 8.10 -21.80 26.16
CA SER A 279 8.60 -21.70 27.53
C SER A 279 7.70 -22.49 28.48
N LYS A 280 8.24 -22.94 29.62
CA LYS A 280 7.47 -23.68 30.64
C LYS A 280 6.20 -22.96 31.08
N GLU A 281 6.28 -21.64 31.27
CA GLU A 281 5.13 -20.82 31.67
C GLU A 281 4.05 -20.77 30.58
N MET A 282 4.45 -20.69 29.31
CA MET A 282 3.53 -20.72 28.17
C MET A 282 2.90 -22.11 28.00
N THR A 283 3.65 -23.19 28.22
CA THR A 283 3.11 -24.56 28.23
C THR A 283 2.04 -24.74 29.31
N GLU A 284 2.29 -24.23 30.52
CA GLU A 284 1.33 -24.30 31.62
C GLU A 284 0.07 -23.46 31.35
N GLN A 285 0.20 -22.32 30.67
CA GLN A 285 -0.93 -21.51 30.23
C GLN A 285 -1.74 -22.21 29.14
N ILE A 286 -1.07 -22.76 28.12
CA ILE A 286 -1.71 -23.53 27.05
C ILE A 286 -2.43 -24.74 27.61
N ALA A 287 -1.86 -25.44 28.60
CA ALA A 287 -2.48 -26.61 29.21
C ALA A 287 -3.85 -26.30 29.82
N LYS A 288 -4.06 -25.09 30.36
CA LYS A 288 -5.29 -24.63 31.00
C LYS A 288 -6.40 -24.24 30.00
N LEU A 289 -6.07 -24.07 28.72
CA LEU A 289 -7.04 -23.71 27.69
C LEU A 289 -7.93 -24.91 27.32
N SER A 290 -9.19 -24.63 26.99
CA SER A 290 -10.11 -25.59 26.38
C SER A 290 -9.61 -26.02 24.99
N PRO A 291 -10.09 -27.15 24.44
CA PRO A 291 -9.70 -27.60 23.10
C PRO A 291 -9.91 -26.55 22.00
N VAL A 292 -11.02 -25.80 22.07
CA VAL A 292 -11.34 -24.72 21.12
C VAL A 292 -10.39 -23.53 21.28
N GLU A 293 -10.08 -23.15 22.53
CA GLU A 293 -9.12 -22.08 22.81
C GLU A 293 -7.69 -22.46 22.40
N LYS A 294 -7.31 -23.74 22.52
CA LYS A 294 -5.99 -24.24 22.04
C LYS A 294 -5.87 -24.09 20.52
N ALA A 295 -6.93 -24.40 19.78
CA ALA A 295 -6.97 -24.21 18.33
C ALA A 295 -6.85 -22.73 17.93
N HIS A 296 -7.45 -21.81 18.70
CA HIS A 296 -7.38 -20.36 18.42
C HIS A 296 -6.10 -19.68 18.93
N ALA A 297 -5.57 -20.08 20.08
CA ALA A 297 -4.36 -19.48 20.66
C ALA A 297 -3.12 -19.68 19.77
N LEU A 298 -3.13 -20.72 18.94
CA LEU A 298 -2.10 -20.97 17.95
C LEU A 298 -2.10 -19.97 16.78
N VAL A 299 -3.20 -19.25 16.59
CA VAL A 299 -3.40 -18.29 15.48
C VAL A 299 -2.85 -16.90 15.84
N ILE A 300 -2.50 -16.65 17.10
CA ILE A 300 -2.06 -15.32 17.56
C ILE A 300 -0.74 -15.43 18.32
N GLY A 301 0.35 -15.72 17.61
CA GLY A 301 1.71 -15.53 18.09
C GLY A 301 2.15 -14.07 18.04
N LYS A 302 1.54 -13.18 18.83
CA LYS A 302 2.15 -11.88 19.14
C LYS A 302 3.16 -12.09 20.28
N SER A 303 4.44 -11.87 19.96
CA SER A 303 5.59 -11.62 20.85
C SER A 303 6.59 -12.78 21.08
N VAL A 304 7.78 -12.60 20.50
CA VAL A 304 9.13 -13.05 20.90
C VAL A 304 9.38 -14.58 20.99
N GLY A 305 9.82 -15.15 19.86
CA GLY A 305 10.55 -16.42 19.82
C GLY A 305 11.27 -16.57 18.49
N ARG A 306 12.60 -16.60 18.50
CA ARG A 306 13.43 -16.83 17.31
C ARG A 306 13.18 -18.25 16.82
N LEU A 307 12.59 -18.41 15.64
CA LEU A 307 12.45 -19.72 14.99
C LEU A 307 13.85 -20.17 14.58
N ILE A 308 14.43 -21.13 15.30
CA ILE A 308 15.65 -21.82 14.88
C ILE A 308 15.18 -23.08 14.17
N MET A 309 15.26 -23.10 12.84
CA MET A 309 15.18 -24.35 12.10
C MET A 309 16.54 -25.04 12.22
N ASP A 310 16.60 -26.15 12.95
CA ASP A 310 17.76 -27.04 12.96
C ASP A 310 17.57 -28.08 11.82
N PRO A 311 18.36 -28.00 10.74
CA PRO A 311 18.23 -28.90 9.60
C PRO A 311 18.75 -30.33 9.88
N GLU A 312 19.35 -30.63 11.05
CA GLU A 312 19.90 -31.96 11.32
C GLU A 312 18.95 -32.94 12.04
N ALA A 313 17.75 -32.52 12.45
CA ALA A 313 16.82 -33.37 13.20
C ALA A 313 16.06 -34.45 12.39
N VAL A 314 16.33 -34.60 11.08
CA VAL A 314 15.59 -35.54 10.19
C VAL A 314 16.37 -36.82 9.86
N LYS A 315 17.48 -37.11 10.54
CA LYS A 315 18.18 -38.41 10.39
C LYS A 315 18.03 -39.26 11.65
N GLY A 316 16.90 -39.96 11.75
CA GLY A 316 16.70 -40.90 12.85
C GLY A 316 15.35 -41.60 12.88
N ALA A 317 14.81 -42.00 11.73
CA ALA A 317 13.65 -42.88 11.68
C ALA A 317 13.62 -43.70 10.38
N GLU A 318 14.69 -44.47 10.14
CA GLU A 318 14.59 -45.63 9.24
C GLU A 318 15.24 -46.85 9.91
N GLY A 319 14.39 -47.85 10.19
CA GLY A 319 14.74 -49.27 10.26
C GLY A 319 14.35 -49.98 11.56
N PRO A 320 14.10 -51.31 11.53
CA PRO A 320 13.70 -52.17 10.41
C PRO A 320 12.18 -52.35 10.29
#